data_AF-X1FAR0-F1
#
_entry.id   AF-X1FAR0-F1
#
_cell.length_a   1.000
_cell.length_b   1.000
_cell.length_c   1.000
_cell.angle_alpha   90.00
_cell.angle_beta   90.00
_cell.angle_gamma   90.00
#
_symmetry.space_group_name_H-M   'P 1'
#
loop_
_entity.id
_entity.type
_entity.pdbx_description
1 polymer ?
#
loop_
_entity_poly.entity_id
_entity_poly.type
_entity_poly.pdbx_seq_one_letter_code
_entity_poly.pdbx_strand_id
1 'polypeptide(L)'
;MVKEWEKHFSKEVKKRDIILVYNYPKSPKMNAFIERVNGTIQTEYLDRFYEETNVGKINEILYDCLIEYNFYRPHRSLNLLTPIEYCSKLLNNKDPEIFQKANNLKSIPGCGMLLAAHLLVITENFTKIQNSKRLAAFIGIVPYQHQSGSSISKRAKIRHFGPMPSRKLLRLAAQSVSAHNVTFRRYYLRKL
;
A
#
# COMPACT_ATOMS: atom_id res chain seq x y z
N MET A 1 -4.60 7.38 26.46
CA MET A 1 -3.98 8.36 25.54
C MET A 1 -3.70 9.63 26.35
N VAL A 2 -2.54 10.26 26.19
CA VAL A 2 -2.25 11.53 26.89
C VAL A 2 -3.21 12.59 26.34
N LYS A 3 -3.97 13.28 27.21
CA LYS A 3 -5.04 14.25 26.83
C LYS A 3 -4.58 15.32 25.85
N GLU A 4 -3.31 15.67 25.91
CA GLU A 4 -2.69 16.68 25.04
C GLU A 4 -2.62 16.23 23.58
N TRP A 5 -2.30 14.96 23.32
CA TRP A 5 -2.21 14.40 21.97
C TRP A 5 -3.58 14.20 21.32
N GLU A 6 -4.59 13.83 22.12
CA GLU A 6 -5.96 13.59 21.67
C GLU A 6 -6.60 14.81 21.00
N LYS A 7 -6.32 16.02 21.51
CA LYS A 7 -6.82 17.28 20.95
C LYS A 7 -6.26 17.54 19.55
N HIS A 8 -4.96 17.34 19.36
CA HIS A 8 -4.30 17.51 18.06
C HIS A 8 -4.77 16.45 17.06
N PHE A 9 -4.87 15.20 17.50
CA PHE A 9 -5.35 14.09 16.66
C PHE A 9 -6.80 14.31 16.21
N SER A 10 -7.69 14.67 17.13
CA SER A 10 -9.11 14.93 16.83
C SER A 10 -9.30 16.08 15.84
N LYS A 11 -8.45 17.12 15.92
CA LYS A 11 -8.47 18.24 14.98
C LYS A 11 -8.10 17.81 13.56
N GLU A 12 -7.05 17.00 13.41
CA GLU A 12 -6.62 16.50 12.09
C GLU A 12 -7.62 15.50 11.49
N VAL A 13 -8.22 14.66 12.33
CA VAL A 13 -9.27 13.72 11.91
C VAL A 13 -10.49 14.46 11.36
N LYS A 14 -10.97 15.51 12.06
CA LYS A 14 -12.05 16.39 11.57
C LYS A 14 -11.67 17.10 10.26
N LYS A 15 -10.43 17.58 10.13
CA LYS A 15 -9.94 18.25 8.91
C LYS A 15 -9.94 17.33 7.69
N ARG A 16 -9.75 16.02 7.89
CA ARG A 16 -9.72 15.00 6.84
C ARG A 16 -11.06 14.30 6.61
N ASP A 17 -12.11 14.76 7.28
CA ASP A 17 -13.44 14.15 7.24
C ASP A 17 -13.42 12.64 7.59
N ILE A 18 -12.56 12.28 8.55
CA ILE A 18 -12.46 10.91 9.05
C ILE A 18 -13.38 10.78 10.26
N ILE A 19 -14.25 9.76 10.25
CA ILE A 19 -15.12 9.45 11.37
C ILE A 19 -14.28 8.78 12.47
N LEU A 20 -14.21 9.41 13.63
CA LEU A 20 -13.55 8.83 14.80
C LEU A 20 -14.54 7.94 15.56
N VAL A 21 -14.25 6.64 15.59
CA VAL A 21 -15.06 5.68 16.34
C VAL A 21 -14.37 5.41 17.66
N TYR A 22 -15.04 5.74 18.76
CA TYR A 22 -14.62 5.40 20.11
C TYR A 22 -15.28 4.11 20.56
N ASN A 23 -14.56 3.31 21.34
CA ASN A 23 -15.20 2.20 22.03
C ASN A 23 -16.22 2.73 23.05
N TYR A 24 -17.24 1.93 23.31
CA TYR A 24 -18.20 2.27 24.35
C TYR A 24 -17.50 2.34 25.72
N PRO A 25 -17.87 3.33 26.55
CA PRO A 25 -17.39 3.39 27.93
C PRO A 25 -17.61 2.05 28.64
N LYS A 26 -16.64 1.61 29.43
CA LYS A 26 -16.71 0.37 30.25
C LYS A 26 -16.93 -0.93 29.44
N SER A 27 -16.50 -0.97 28.19
CA SER A 27 -16.58 -2.18 27.34
C SER A 27 -15.20 -2.75 26.98
N PRO A 28 -14.43 -3.27 27.96
CA PRO A 28 -13.04 -3.74 27.74
C PRO A 28 -12.97 -4.89 26.74
N LYS A 29 -14.03 -5.71 26.66
CA LYS A 29 -14.12 -6.82 25.70
C LYS A 29 -14.01 -6.39 24.23
N MET A 30 -14.31 -5.12 23.91
CA MET A 30 -14.16 -4.59 22.55
C MET A 30 -12.71 -4.54 22.09
N ASN A 31 -11.76 -4.41 23.03
CA ASN A 31 -10.33 -4.37 22.72
C ASN A 31 -9.66 -5.75 22.67
N ALA A 32 -10.35 -6.82 23.08
CA ALA A 32 -9.75 -8.13 23.25
C ALA A 32 -9.05 -8.66 21.98
N PHE A 33 -9.56 -8.32 20.79
CA PHE A 33 -8.91 -8.67 19.53
C PHE A 33 -7.61 -7.89 19.31
N ILE A 34 -7.62 -6.57 19.53
CA ILE A 34 -6.43 -5.72 19.38
C ILE A 34 -5.37 -6.11 20.41
N GLU A 35 -5.78 -6.34 21.65
CA GLU A 35 -4.90 -6.79 22.72
C GLU A 35 -4.25 -8.14 22.39
N ARG A 36 -5.01 -9.08 21.81
CA ARG A 36 -4.45 -10.37 21.36
C ARG A 36 -3.42 -10.19 20.25
N VAL A 37 -3.69 -9.32 19.27
CA VAL A 37 -2.72 -9.03 18.19
C VAL A 37 -1.46 -8.39 18.76
N ASN A 38 -1.60 -7.37 19.61
CA ASN A 38 -0.46 -6.73 20.25
C ASN A 38 0.35 -7.71 21.10
N GLY A 39 -0.33 -8.58 21.86
CA GLY A 39 0.32 -9.64 22.63
C GLY A 39 1.07 -10.63 21.75
N THR A 40 0.53 -10.97 20.57
CA THR A 40 1.20 -11.85 19.59
C THR A 40 2.46 -11.19 19.06
N ILE A 41 2.39 -9.91 18.66
CA ILE A 41 3.56 -9.16 18.19
C ILE A 41 4.62 -9.06 19.28
N GLN A 42 4.20 -8.79 20.52
CA GLN A 42 5.11 -8.69 21.66
C GLN A 42 5.82 -10.03 21.91
N THR A 43 5.05 -11.09 22.15
CA THR A 43 5.59 -12.38 22.60
C THR A 43 6.36 -13.14 21.51
N GLU A 44 5.92 -13.07 20.25
CA GLU A 44 6.55 -13.83 19.17
C GLU A 44 7.74 -13.09 18.55
N TYR A 45 7.77 -11.76 18.61
CA TYR A 45 8.78 -10.95 17.94
C TYR A 45 9.57 -10.08 18.92
N LEU A 46 8.93 -9.10 19.58
CA LEU A 46 9.67 -8.12 20.38
C LEU A 46 10.41 -8.74 21.57
N ASP A 47 9.79 -9.69 22.28
CA ASP A 47 10.39 -10.37 23.43
C ASP A 47 11.56 -11.27 23.03
N ARG A 48 11.55 -11.81 21.79
CA ARG A 48 12.67 -12.60 21.26
C ARG A 48 13.90 -11.75 20.97
N PHE A 49 13.70 -10.46 20.71
CA PHE A 49 14.76 -9.50 20.40
C PHE A 49 14.83 -8.37 21.44
N TYR A 50 14.50 -8.68 22.70
CA TYR A 50 14.38 -7.67 23.77
C TYR A 50 15.67 -6.87 24.03
N GLU A 51 16.83 -7.43 23.68
CA GLU A 51 18.14 -6.78 23.83
C GLU A 51 18.41 -5.74 22.73
N GLU A 52 17.67 -5.79 21.61
CA GLU A 52 17.84 -4.84 20.52
C GLU A 52 17.18 -3.51 20.88
N THR A 53 17.98 -2.44 20.91
CA THR A 53 17.53 -1.09 21.26
C THR A 53 17.53 -0.15 20.06
N ASN A 54 18.10 -0.59 18.93
CA ASN A 54 18.12 0.21 17.71
C ASN A 54 16.74 0.22 17.04
N VAL A 55 16.11 1.40 17.00
CA VAL A 55 14.80 1.61 16.39
C VAL A 55 14.74 1.16 14.92
N GLY A 56 15.83 1.33 14.16
CA GLY A 56 15.91 0.89 12.76
C GLY A 56 15.74 -0.63 12.63
N LYS A 57 16.48 -1.39 13.44
CA LYS A 57 16.39 -2.86 13.46
C LYS A 57 15.08 -3.36 14.05
N ILE A 58 14.57 -2.73 15.10
CA ILE A 58 13.24 -3.06 15.66
C ILE A 58 12.17 -2.86 14.58
N ASN A 59 12.25 -1.77 13.80
CA ASN A 59 11.33 -1.55 12.69
C ASN A 59 11.44 -2.65 11.62
N GLU A 60 12.64 -3.11 11.27
CA GLU A 60 12.83 -4.23 10.35
C GLU A 60 12.15 -5.52 10.87
N ILE A 61 12.36 -5.86 12.14
CA ILE A 61 11.71 -7.01 12.79
C ILE A 61 10.18 -6.87 12.77
N LEU A 62 9.67 -5.68 13.07
CA LEU A 62 8.24 -5.41 13.04
C LEU A 62 7.67 -5.44 11.61
N TYR A 63 8.43 -5.04 10.61
CA TYR A 63 8.03 -5.16 9.21
C TYR A 63 7.89 -6.63 8.80
N ASP A 64 8.85 -7.48 9.16
CA ASP A 64 8.78 -8.91 8.89
C ASP A 64 7.56 -9.54 9.58
N CYS A 65 7.32 -9.18 10.85
CA CYS A 65 6.11 -9.57 11.58
C CYS A 65 4.82 -9.17 10.85
N LEU A 66 4.73 -7.91 10.40
CA LEU A 66 3.57 -7.41 9.68
C LEU A 66 3.37 -8.14 8.35
N ILE A 67 4.45 -8.45 7.64
CA ILE A 67 4.37 -9.19 6.37
C ILE A 67 3.89 -10.62 6.62
N GLU A 68 4.49 -11.34 7.57
CA GLU A 68 4.09 -12.70 7.92
C GLU A 68 2.63 -12.75 8.36
N TYR A 69 2.26 -11.89 9.32
CA TYR A 69 0.92 -11.85 9.88
C TYR A 69 -0.16 -11.58 8.83
N ASN A 70 0.08 -10.63 7.91
CA ASN A 70 -0.92 -10.19 6.94
C ASN A 70 -0.96 -11.03 5.65
N PHE A 71 0.17 -11.56 5.20
CA PHE A 71 0.28 -12.20 3.88
C PHE A 71 0.42 -13.71 3.91
N TYR A 72 0.95 -14.28 5.00
CA TYR A 72 1.33 -15.69 5.03
C TYR A 72 0.67 -16.48 6.16
N ARG A 73 0.34 -15.83 7.28
CA ARG A 73 -0.23 -16.51 8.45
C ARG A 73 -1.75 -16.73 8.29
N PRO A 74 -2.22 -17.99 8.22
CA PRO A 74 -3.65 -18.28 8.25
C PRO A 74 -4.20 -18.11 9.66
N HIS A 75 -5.37 -17.47 9.79
CA HIS A 75 -6.00 -17.22 11.09
C HIS A 75 -7.25 -18.07 11.27
N ARG A 76 -7.34 -18.80 12.39
CA ARG A 76 -8.51 -19.66 12.69
C ARG A 76 -9.82 -18.86 12.72
N SER A 77 -9.80 -17.65 13.28
CA SER A 77 -10.96 -16.74 13.31
C SER A 77 -11.40 -16.26 11.92
N LEU A 78 -10.51 -16.35 10.92
CA LEU A 78 -10.77 -15.97 9.54
C LEU A 78 -10.98 -17.20 8.64
N ASN A 79 -11.37 -18.34 9.23
CA ASN A 79 -11.57 -19.59 8.51
C ASN A 79 -10.31 -20.05 7.76
N LEU A 80 -9.15 -19.94 8.41
CA LEU A 80 -7.81 -20.26 7.89
C LEU A 80 -7.36 -19.40 6.70
N LEU A 81 -8.00 -18.26 6.48
CA LEU A 81 -7.51 -17.24 5.55
C LEU A 81 -6.49 -16.33 6.25
N THR A 82 -5.56 -15.81 5.48
CA THR A 82 -4.73 -14.67 5.89
C THR A 82 -5.60 -13.41 5.97
N PRO A 83 -5.20 -12.37 6.74
CA PRO A 83 -5.97 -11.12 6.81
C PRO A 83 -6.19 -10.51 5.43
N ILE A 84 -5.19 -10.58 4.56
CA ILE A 84 -5.29 -10.00 3.22
C ILE A 84 -6.26 -10.77 2.32
N GLU A 85 -6.29 -12.10 2.41
CA GLU A 85 -7.28 -12.94 1.69
C GLU A 85 -8.70 -12.70 2.21
N TYR A 86 -8.85 -12.59 3.54
CA TYR A 86 -10.14 -12.28 4.14
C TYR A 86 -10.65 -10.90 3.72
N CYS A 87 -9.80 -9.87 3.74
CA CYS A 87 -10.11 -8.54 3.22
C CYS A 87 -10.52 -8.60 1.74
N SER A 88 -9.79 -9.38 0.92
CA SER A 88 -10.12 -9.56 -0.49
C SER A 88 -11.49 -10.20 -0.69
N LYS A 89 -11.84 -11.21 0.13
CA LYS A 89 -13.16 -11.85 0.13
C LYS A 89 -14.27 -10.89 0.58
N LEU A 90 -14.03 -10.07 1.60
CA LEU A 90 -15.00 -9.06 2.05
C LEU A 90 -15.26 -7.99 0.98
N LEU A 91 -14.21 -7.54 0.30
CA LEU A 91 -14.35 -6.57 -0.79
C LEU A 91 -15.17 -7.13 -1.95
N ASN A 92 -15.00 -8.41 -2.30
CA ASN A 92 -15.83 -9.07 -3.31
C ASN A 92 -17.32 -9.00 -2.97
N ASN A 93 -17.67 -9.19 -1.68
CA ASN A 93 -19.05 -9.21 -1.23
C ASN A 93 -19.68 -7.81 -1.12
N LYS A 94 -18.89 -6.79 -0.78
CA LYS A 94 -19.40 -5.42 -0.58
C LYS A 94 -19.47 -4.62 -1.88
N ASP A 95 -18.40 -4.67 -2.67
CA ASP A 95 -18.23 -3.85 -3.87
C ASP A 95 -17.65 -4.69 -5.02
N PRO A 96 -18.48 -5.51 -5.68
CA PRO A 96 -18.01 -6.44 -6.71
C PRO A 96 -17.34 -5.72 -7.89
N GLU A 97 -17.74 -4.48 -8.19
CA GLU A 97 -17.11 -3.67 -9.24
C GLU A 97 -15.65 -3.33 -8.92
N ILE A 98 -15.37 -2.92 -7.67
CA ILE A 98 -14.01 -2.60 -7.20
C ILE A 98 -13.17 -3.88 -7.21
N PHE A 99 -13.75 -4.99 -6.75
CA PHE A 99 -13.08 -6.28 -6.76
C PHE A 99 -12.74 -6.75 -8.18
N GLN A 100 -13.66 -6.60 -9.14
CA GLN A 100 -13.42 -6.95 -10.53
C GLN A 100 -12.29 -6.11 -11.13
N LYS A 101 -12.28 -4.79 -10.88
CA LYS A 101 -11.19 -3.91 -11.32
C LYS A 101 -9.86 -4.28 -10.67
N ALA A 102 -9.86 -4.65 -9.38
CA ALA A 102 -8.67 -5.13 -8.69
C ALA A 102 -8.13 -6.42 -9.31
N ASN A 103 -9.00 -7.36 -9.68
CA ASN A 103 -8.59 -8.60 -10.35
C ASN A 103 -8.05 -8.36 -11.75
N ASN A 104 -8.68 -7.45 -12.52
CA ASN A 104 -8.17 -7.05 -13.81
C ASN A 104 -6.75 -6.46 -13.69
N LEU A 105 -6.50 -5.63 -12.67
CA LEU A 105 -5.15 -5.11 -12.40
C LEU A 105 -4.19 -6.23 -12.02
N LYS A 106 -4.58 -7.11 -11.10
CA LYS A 106 -3.74 -8.25 -10.65
C LYS A 106 -3.40 -9.25 -11.77
N SER A 107 -4.21 -9.31 -12.82
CA SER A 107 -3.92 -10.15 -13.99
C SER A 107 -2.68 -9.69 -14.78
N ILE A 108 -2.25 -8.43 -14.59
CA ILE A 108 -1.07 -7.88 -15.25
C ILE A 108 0.19 -8.42 -14.55
N PRO A 109 1.15 -9.03 -15.28
CA PRO A 109 2.40 -9.51 -14.70
C PRO A 109 3.10 -8.40 -13.89
N GLY A 110 3.45 -8.72 -12.64
CA GLY A 110 4.09 -7.78 -11.71
C GLY A 110 3.14 -6.87 -10.95
N CYS A 111 1.87 -6.79 -11.35
CA CYS A 111 0.86 -6.02 -10.63
C CYS A 111 0.35 -6.80 -9.43
N GLY A 112 1.07 -6.70 -8.32
CA GLY A 112 0.63 -7.26 -7.05
C GLY A 112 -0.57 -6.51 -6.46
N MET A 113 -1.17 -7.10 -5.43
CA MET A 113 -2.31 -6.55 -4.70
C MET A 113 -2.05 -5.14 -4.14
N LEU A 114 -0.85 -4.86 -3.65
CA LEU A 114 -0.47 -3.53 -3.17
C LEU A 114 -0.52 -2.48 -4.28
N LEU A 115 0.02 -2.79 -5.47
CA LEU A 115 -0.05 -1.89 -6.61
C LEU A 115 -1.49 -1.73 -7.12
N ALA A 116 -2.26 -2.82 -7.20
CA ALA A 116 -3.65 -2.79 -7.62
C ALA A 116 -4.52 -1.93 -6.69
N ALA A 117 -4.43 -2.15 -5.37
CA ALA A 117 -5.12 -1.36 -4.36
C ALA A 117 -4.70 0.11 -4.40
N HIS A 118 -3.39 0.37 -4.51
CA HIS A 118 -2.86 1.73 -4.61
C HIS A 118 -3.42 2.46 -5.84
N LEU A 119 -3.44 1.81 -7.01
CA LEU A 119 -4.00 2.39 -8.23
C LEU A 119 -5.50 2.69 -8.09
N LEU A 120 -6.27 1.80 -7.48
CA LEU A 120 -7.70 2.03 -7.23
C LEU A 120 -7.93 3.21 -6.29
N VAL A 121 -7.14 3.34 -5.23
CA VAL A 121 -7.26 4.45 -4.27
C VAL A 121 -6.88 5.78 -4.91
N ILE A 122 -5.72 5.87 -5.58
CA ILE A 122 -5.28 7.15 -6.16
C ILE A 122 -6.16 7.64 -7.31
N THR A 123 -6.84 6.72 -8.00
CA THR A 123 -7.73 7.05 -9.11
C THR A 123 -9.20 7.15 -8.70
N GLU A 124 -9.51 6.94 -7.42
CA GLU A 124 -10.87 6.84 -6.89
C GLU A 124 -11.71 5.87 -7.73
N ASN A 125 -11.24 4.63 -7.84
CA ASN A 125 -11.85 3.58 -8.68
C ASN A 125 -11.90 3.93 -10.18
N PHE A 126 -10.86 4.60 -10.70
CA PHE A 126 -10.76 5.13 -12.06
C PHE A 126 -11.79 6.20 -12.43
N THR A 127 -12.48 6.79 -11.46
CA THR A 127 -13.45 7.87 -11.72
C THR A 127 -12.74 9.20 -12.00
N LYS A 128 -11.71 9.53 -11.20
CA LYS A 128 -10.97 10.80 -11.27
C LYS A 128 -10.02 10.88 -12.45
N ILE A 129 -9.41 9.75 -12.83
CA ILE A 129 -8.45 9.66 -13.94
C ILE A 129 -8.81 8.46 -14.81
N GLN A 130 -9.60 8.71 -15.86
CA GLN A 130 -10.03 7.68 -16.80
C GLN A 130 -9.01 7.43 -17.92
N ASN A 131 -8.22 8.46 -18.28
CA ASN A 131 -7.29 8.38 -19.41
C ASN A 131 -5.92 7.87 -18.97
N SER A 132 -5.43 6.80 -19.60
CA SER A 132 -4.12 6.19 -19.32
C SER A 132 -2.95 7.16 -19.50
N LYS A 133 -3.00 8.05 -20.50
CA LYS A 133 -1.98 9.09 -20.72
C LYS A 133 -1.94 10.08 -19.56
N ARG A 134 -3.12 10.48 -19.07
CA ARG A 134 -3.24 11.38 -17.90
C ARG A 134 -2.75 10.69 -16.62
N LEU A 135 -3.04 9.40 -16.45
CA LEU A 135 -2.54 8.63 -15.31
C LEU A 135 -1.01 8.51 -15.33
N ALA A 136 -0.42 8.19 -16.49
CA ALA A 136 1.03 8.08 -16.64
C ALA A 136 1.74 9.42 -16.40
N ALA A 137 1.14 10.52 -16.86
CA ALA A 137 1.58 11.87 -16.55
C ALA A 137 1.46 12.18 -15.04
N PHE A 138 0.31 11.89 -14.42
CA PHE A 138 0.05 12.11 -13.00
C PHE A 138 1.04 11.35 -12.09
N ILE A 139 1.35 10.10 -12.43
CA ILE A 139 2.35 9.29 -11.70
C ILE A 139 3.78 9.82 -11.95
N GLY A 140 4.00 10.54 -13.06
CA GLY A 140 5.29 11.12 -13.40
C GLY A 140 6.27 10.12 -13.99
N ILE A 141 5.78 9.18 -14.80
CA ILE A 141 6.61 8.21 -15.58
C ILE A 141 6.83 8.64 -17.03
N VAL A 142 6.18 9.73 -17.45
CA VAL A 142 6.28 10.29 -18.81
C VAL A 142 7.26 11.46 -18.82
N PRO A 143 8.16 11.57 -19.81
CA PRO A 143 9.02 12.75 -19.95
C PRO A 143 8.20 13.98 -20.37
N TYR A 144 8.46 15.12 -19.72
CA TYR A 144 7.80 16.39 -20.01
C TYR A 144 8.67 17.25 -20.92
N GLN A 145 8.03 17.88 -21.91
CA GLN A 145 8.64 18.92 -22.73
C GLN A 145 8.55 20.27 -22.00
N HIS A 146 9.61 21.06 -22.06
CA HIS A 146 9.60 22.44 -21.59
C HIS A 146 9.17 23.35 -22.75
N GLN A 147 8.02 24.00 -22.64
CA GLN A 147 7.60 25.09 -23.53
C GLN A 147 7.56 26.40 -22.73
N SER A 148 8.46 27.32 -23.04
CA SER A 148 8.47 28.69 -22.51
C SER A 148 8.75 29.61 -23.70
N GLY A 149 7.70 29.97 -24.45
CA GLY A 149 7.84 30.68 -25.72
C GLY A 149 8.22 29.74 -26.88
N SER A 150 8.11 30.26 -28.10
CA SER A 150 8.07 29.61 -29.43
C SER A 150 9.25 28.71 -29.83
N SER A 151 10.12 28.29 -28.90
CA SER A 151 11.32 27.49 -29.18
C SER A 151 11.26 26.10 -28.52
N ILE A 152 11.21 25.04 -29.34
CA ILE A 152 11.33 23.63 -28.92
C ILE A 152 12.80 23.22 -29.04
N SER A 153 13.63 23.54 -28.04
CA SER A 153 15.09 23.30 -28.14
C SER A 153 15.63 22.25 -27.16
N LYS A 154 14.95 21.97 -26.04
CA LYS A 154 15.48 21.11 -24.96
C LYS A 154 14.85 19.71 -24.99
N ARG A 155 15.69 18.67 -24.82
CA ARG A 155 15.27 17.27 -24.69
C ARG A 155 14.27 17.11 -23.52
N ALA A 156 13.19 16.37 -23.75
CA ALA A 156 12.20 16.08 -22.72
C ALA A 156 12.84 15.32 -21.55
N LYS A 157 12.52 15.72 -20.32
CA LYS A 157 13.06 15.11 -19.08
C LYS A 157 11.92 14.62 -18.20
N ILE A 158 12.15 13.53 -17.49
CA ILE A 158 11.24 13.08 -16.43
C ILE A 158 11.26 14.13 -15.32
N ARG A 159 10.07 14.58 -14.91
CA ARG A 159 9.92 15.45 -13.75
C ARG A 159 9.53 14.61 -12.54
N HIS A 160 10.12 14.89 -11.38
CA HIS A 160 9.83 14.15 -10.14
C HIS A 160 8.51 14.57 -9.46
N PHE A 161 7.59 15.20 -10.17
CA PHE A 161 6.24 15.51 -9.69
C PHE A 161 5.37 14.23 -9.64
N GLY A 162 4.33 14.22 -8.80
CA GLY A 162 3.41 13.08 -8.64
C GLY A 162 3.63 12.23 -7.37
N PRO A 163 2.72 11.30 -7.07
CA PRO A 163 2.80 10.46 -5.88
C PRO A 163 4.01 9.51 -5.90
N MET A 164 4.99 9.78 -5.06
CA MET A 164 6.22 8.98 -4.89
C MET A 164 5.96 7.47 -4.72
N PRO A 165 4.97 7.03 -3.90
CA PRO A 165 4.69 5.59 -3.74
C PRO A 165 4.32 4.90 -5.04
N SER A 166 3.58 5.58 -5.94
CA SER A 166 3.15 5.00 -7.23
C SER A 166 4.35 4.61 -8.09
N ARG A 167 5.35 5.49 -8.19
CA ARG A 167 6.58 5.21 -8.97
C ARG A 167 7.38 4.06 -8.36
N LYS A 168 7.50 4.03 -7.03
CA LYS A 168 8.20 2.95 -6.33
C LYS A 168 7.52 1.61 -6.58
N LEU A 169 6.19 1.55 -6.43
CA LEU A 169 5.42 0.32 -6.65
C LEU A 169 5.51 -0.16 -8.11
N LEU A 170 5.42 0.74 -9.09
CA LEU A 170 5.60 0.39 -10.51
C LEU A 170 7.01 -0.11 -10.82
N ARG A 171 8.04 0.51 -10.22
CA ARG A 171 9.42 0.05 -10.35
C ARG A 171 9.59 -1.35 -9.77
N LEU A 172 9.06 -1.59 -8.57
CA LEU A 172 9.12 -2.90 -7.92
C LEU A 172 8.38 -3.97 -8.74
N ALA A 173 7.21 -3.63 -9.28
CA ALA A 173 6.48 -4.49 -10.20
C ALA A 173 7.31 -4.86 -11.44
N ALA A 174 7.91 -3.87 -12.10
CA ALA A 174 8.77 -4.11 -13.26
C ALA A 174 10.02 -4.93 -12.93
N GLN A 175 10.66 -4.65 -11.78
CA GLN A 175 11.82 -5.40 -11.31
C GLN A 175 11.46 -6.86 -11.00
N SER A 176 10.35 -7.11 -10.31
CA SER A 176 9.85 -8.46 -10.04
C SER A 176 9.63 -9.24 -11.34
N VAL A 177 8.96 -8.63 -12.33
CA VAL A 177 8.74 -9.26 -13.63
C VAL A 177 10.05 -9.56 -14.35
N SER A 178 11.00 -8.64 -14.34
CA SER A 178 12.32 -8.84 -14.95
C SER A 178 13.15 -9.92 -14.25
N ALA A 179 12.93 -10.17 -12.96
CA ALA A 179 13.63 -11.20 -12.20
C ALA A 179 13.07 -12.60 -12.50
N HIS A 180 11.75 -12.74 -12.57
CA HIS A 180 11.06 -14.03 -12.61
C HIS A 180 10.60 -14.46 -14.01
N ASN A 181 10.42 -13.53 -14.96
CA ASN A 181 9.98 -13.85 -16.32
C ASN A 181 11.13 -13.73 -17.32
N VAL A 182 11.48 -14.84 -17.98
CA VAL A 182 12.61 -14.92 -18.92
C VAL A 182 12.48 -13.93 -20.09
N THR A 183 11.29 -13.74 -20.64
CA THR A 183 11.05 -12.83 -21.76
C THR A 183 11.33 -11.39 -21.38
N PHE A 184 10.78 -10.93 -20.24
CA PHE A 184 11.02 -9.57 -19.76
C PHE A 184 12.45 -9.39 -19.24
N ARG A 185 13.06 -10.42 -18.67
CA ARG A 185 14.48 -10.42 -18.29
C ARG A 185 15.38 -10.15 -19.48
N ARG A 186 15.17 -10.86 -20.59
CA ARG A 186 15.91 -10.66 -21.85
C ARG A 186 15.73 -9.24 -22.37
N TYR A 187 14.52 -8.70 -22.35
CA TYR A 187 14.26 -7.32 -22.75
C TYR A 187 15.00 -6.31 -21.87
N TYR A 188 14.94 -6.48 -20.54
CA TYR A 188 15.61 -5.62 -19.58
C TYR A 188 17.14 -5.61 -19.76
N LEU A 189 17.76 -6.78 -19.92
CA LEU A 189 19.20 -6.91 -20.13
C LEU A 189 19.69 -6.26 -21.43
N ARG A 190 18.84 -6.08 -22.46
CA ARG A 190 19.20 -5.36 -23.70
C ARG A 190 19.25 -3.84 -23.53
N LYS A 191 18.70 -3.31 -22.43
CA LYS A 191 18.55 -1.86 -22.19
C LYS A 191 19.44 -1.35 -21.07
N LEU A 192 20.09 -2.24 -20.34
CA LEU A 192 21.22 -1.95 -19.45
C LEU A 192 22.49 -1.73 -20.28
#